data_AF-A0A926W418-F1
#
_entry.id   AF-A0A926W418-F1
#
_cell.length_a   1.000
_cell.length_b   1.000
_cell.length_c   1.000
_cell.angle_alpha   90.00
_cell.angle_beta   90.00
_cell.angle_gamma   90.00
#
_symmetry.space_group_name_H-M   'P 1'
#
loop_
_entity.id
_entity.type
_entity.pdbx_description
1 polymer ?
#
loop_
_entity_poly.entity_id
_entity_poly.type
_entity_poly.pdbx_seq_one_letter_code
_entity_poly.pdbx_strand_id
1 'polypeptide(L)'
;MHTKWTDEELAIIEAKAELYTPKQIASILKRHGYFRTPIAIATKLWALGYSTSPFLDNYSSAEIARVLCVHSTTVSGWVRRGWLKTSRHSSKRYQVRRWHLKQFFDNPPQHLTHIPHFNLKYELISVNDNAKN
;
A
#
# COMPACT_ATOMS: atom_id res chain seq x y z
N MET A 1 -5.02 13.56 30.58
CA MET A 1 -5.74 12.28 30.70
C MET A 1 -5.43 11.43 29.48
N HIS A 2 -4.81 10.26 29.67
CA HIS A 2 -4.57 9.31 28.59
C HIS A 2 -5.86 8.51 28.40
N THR A 3 -6.72 8.90 27.47
CA THR A 3 -7.94 8.12 27.16
C THR A 3 -7.52 6.74 26.69
N LYS A 4 -7.88 5.70 27.45
CA LYS A 4 -7.68 4.30 27.05
C LYS A 4 -8.34 4.07 25.68
N TRP A 5 -7.72 3.24 24.85
CA TRP A 5 -8.32 2.78 23.60
C TRP A 5 -9.49 1.86 23.93
N THR A 6 -10.67 2.10 23.37
CA THR A 6 -11.82 1.18 23.52
C THR A 6 -11.74 0.05 22.50
N ASP A 7 -12.45 -1.05 22.76
CA ASP A 7 -12.47 -2.21 21.86
C ASP A 7 -13.07 -1.85 20.49
N GLU A 8 -14.04 -0.93 20.43
CA GLU A 8 -14.58 -0.43 19.17
C GLU A 8 -13.55 0.39 18.38
N GLU A 9 -12.75 1.22 19.05
CA GLU A 9 -11.67 1.96 18.38
C GLU A 9 -10.64 0.99 17.79
N LEU A 10 -10.31 -0.09 18.52
CA LEU A 10 -9.37 -1.11 18.06
C LEU A 10 -9.92 -1.87 16.86
N ALA A 11 -11.18 -2.30 16.89
CA ALA A 11 -11.82 -2.98 15.78
C ALA A 11 -11.82 -2.11 14.49
N ILE A 12 -12.05 -0.80 14.62
CA ILE A 12 -11.96 0.14 13.49
C ILE A 12 -10.51 0.25 12.99
N ILE A 13 -9.53 0.34 13.88
CA ILE A 13 -8.11 0.44 13.50
C ILE A 13 -7.69 -0.82 12.74
N GLU A 14 -7.92 -2.00 13.29
CA GLU A 14 -7.50 -3.28 12.70
C GLU A 14 -8.16 -3.50 11.33
N ALA A 15 -9.46 -3.24 11.21
CA ALA A 15 -10.19 -3.35 9.94
C ALA A 15 -9.70 -2.37 8.84
N LYS A 16 -8.88 -1.38 9.19
CA LYS A 16 -8.41 -0.33 8.28
C LYS A 16 -6.88 -0.26 8.17
N ALA A 17 -6.15 -0.96 9.03
CA ALA A 17 -4.71 -0.84 9.22
C ALA A 17 -3.91 -1.08 7.93
N GLU A 18 -4.32 -2.05 7.11
CA GLU A 18 -3.61 -2.39 5.87
C GLU A 18 -3.91 -1.43 4.70
N LEU A 19 -5.05 -0.74 4.74
CA LEU A 19 -5.59 -0.04 3.56
C LEU A 19 -5.53 1.48 3.69
N TYR A 20 -5.47 1.99 4.91
CA TYR A 20 -5.64 3.41 5.21
C TYR A 20 -4.45 3.99 5.96
N THR A 21 -4.07 5.20 5.58
CA THR A 21 -3.06 5.96 6.32
C THR A 21 -3.58 6.38 7.71
N PRO A 22 -2.70 6.68 8.69
CA PRO A 22 -3.12 7.16 10.00
C PRO A 22 -4.03 8.40 9.94
N LYS A 23 -3.82 9.30 8.96
CA LYS A 23 -4.68 10.48 8.74
C LYS A 23 -6.09 10.11 8.29
N GLN A 24 -6.23 9.10 7.43
CA GLN A 24 -7.53 8.64 6.98
C GLN A 24 -8.26 7.87 8.10
N ILE A 25 -7.53 7.03 8.85
CA ILE A 25 -8.06 6.34 10.03
C ILE A 25 -8.54 7.37 11.07
N ALA A 26 -7.80 8.47 11.30
CA ALA A 26 -8.24 9.57 12.17
C ALA A 26 -9.57 10.17 11.72
N SER A 27 -9.74 10.39 10.40
CA SER A 27 -10.99 10.90 9.85
C SER A 27 -12.15 9.90 9.95
N ILE A 28 -11.88 8.60 9.91
CA ILE A 28 -12.89 7.55 10.13
C ILE A 28 -13.29 7.56 11.60
N LEU A 29 -12.33 7.44 12.52
CA LEU A 29 -12.57 7.49 13.96
C LEU A 29 -13.37 8.73 14.38
N LYS A 30 -13.04 9.91 13.82
CA LYS A 30 -13.79 11.15 14.07
C LYS A 30 -15.28 11.04 13.72
N ARG A 31 -15.64 10.33 12.65
CA ARG A 31 -17.04 10.09 12.27
C ARG A 31 -17.78 9.17 13.25
N HIS A 32 -17.05 8.37 14.02
CA HIS A 32 -17.57 7.53 15.09
C HIS A 32 -17.49 8.21 16.48
N GLY A 33 -17.14 9.49 16.55
CA GLY A 33 -17.03 10.24 17.80
C GLY A 33 -15.69 10.12 18.52
N TYR A 34 -14.71 9.42 17.93
CA TYR A 34 -13.39 9.22 18.51
C TYR A 34 -12.36 10.20 17.93
N PHE A 35 -11.84 11.09 18.77
CA PHE A 35 -10.91 12.14 18.37
C PHE A 35 -9.46 11.73 18.66
N ARG A 36 -8.90 10.89 17.80
CA ARG A 36 -7.50 10.45 17.88
C ARG A 36 -6.63 11.20 16.87
N THR A 37 -5.44 11.63 17.31
CA THR A 37 -4.49 12.27 16.41
C THR A 37 -3.85 11.23 15.48
N PRO A 38 -3.42 11.61 14.26
CA PRO A 38 -2.68 10.70 13.38
C PRO A 38 -1.44 10.09 14.03
N ILE A 39 -0.78 10.83 14.92
CA ILE A 39 0.39 10.34 15.68
C ILE A 39 -0.02 9.24 16.65
N ALA A 40 -1.09 9.44 17.44
CA ALA A 40 -1.58 8.42 18.37
C ALA A 40 -1.98 7.12 17.64
N ILE A 41 -2.58 7.26 16.46
CA ILE A 41 -2.95 6.11 15.62
C ILE A 41 -1.71 5.41 15.07
N ALA A 42 -0.71 6.16 14.59
CA ALA A 42 0.54 5.56 14.13
C ALA A 42 1.24 4.78 15.26
N THR A 43 1.36 5.37 16.45
CA THR A 43 1.91 4.66 17.62
C THR A 43 1.11 3.40 17.95
N LYS A 44 -0.23 3.47 17.85
CA LYS A 44 -1.08 2.31 18.14
C LYS A 44 -0.95 1.21 17.09
N LEU A 45 -0.92 1.55 15.81
CA LEU A 45 -0.67 0.62 14.70
C LEU A 45 0.67 -0.10 14.88
N TRP A 46 1.74 0.65 15.19
CA TRP A 46 3.05 0.08 15.46
C TRP A 46 3.03 -0.92 16.63
N ALA A 47 2.37 -0.55 17.73
CA ALA A 47 2.22 -1.44 18.89
C ALA A 47 1.37 -2.70 18.60
N LEU A 48 0.51 -2.66 17.58
CA LEU A 48 -0.31 -3.78 17.11
C LEU A 48 0.38 -4.58 15.99
N GLY A 49 1.61 -4.22 15.59
CA GLY A 49 2.36 -4.92 14.52
C GLY A 49 1.98 -4.50 13.10
N TYR A 50 1.18 -3.46 12.92
CA TYR A 50 0.85 -2.92 11.60
C TYR A 50 1.88 -1.88 11.17
N SER A 51 2.15 -1.81 9.86
CA SER A 51 2.99 -0.74 9.33
C SER A 51 2.29 0.62 9.51
N THR A 52 3.08 1.66 9.74
CA THR A 52 2.63 3.05 9.98
C THR A 52 3.02 3.98 8.84
N SER A 53 3.63 3.43 7.78
CA SER A 53 4.17 4.21 6.69
C SER A 53 3.07 5.07 6.04
N PRO A 54 3.32 6.36 5.78
CA PRO A 54 2.38 7.18 5.00
C PRO A 54 2.21 6.64 3.57
N PHE A 55 3.08 5.70 3.16
CA PHE A 55 3.07 4.98 1.90
C PHE A 55 2.68 3.51 2.07
N LEU A 56 2.05 3.11 3.17
CA LEU A 56 1.47 1.77 3.36
C LEU A 56 0.86 1.28 2.04
N ASP A 57 1.46 0.20 1.53
CA ASP A 57 1.18 -0.47 0.27
C ASP A 57 1.49 0.24 -1.05
N ASN A 58 2.19 1.37 -1.11
CA ASN A 58 2.59 1.94 -2.39
C ASN A 58 3.98 1.44 -2.84
N TYR A 59 4.03 0.84 -4.03
CA TYR A 59 5.25 0.55 -4.75
C TYR A 59 5.54 1.66 -5.75
N SER A 60 6.76 2.16 -5.78
CA SER A 60 7.26 3.00 -6.86
C SER A 60 7.50 2.18 -8.13
N SER A 61 7.50 2.83 -9.30
CA SER A 61 7.86 2.16 -10.55
C SER A 61 9.23 1.49 -10.51
N ALA A 62 10.18 2.05 -9.76
CA ALA A 62 11.53 1.48 -9.61
C ALA A 62 11.53 0.20 -8.78
N GLU A 63 10.74 0.15 -7.69
CA GLU A 63 10.61 -1.04 -6.86
C GLU A 63 9.93 -2.18 -7.61
N ILE A 64 8.85 -1.88 -8.34
CA ILE A 64 8.16 -2.87 -9.19
C ILE A 64 9.12 -3.40 -10.27
N ALA A 65 9.82 -2.48 -10.94
CA ALA A 65 10.75 -2.82 -12.03
C ALA A 65 11.87 -3.74 -11.56
N ARG A 66 12.46 -3.43 -10.40
CA ARG A 66 13.52 -4.23 -9.80
C ARG A 66 13.08 -5.66 -9.50
N VAL A 67 11.90 -5.87 -8.92
CA VAL A 67 11.46 -7.23 -8.57
C VAL A 67 10.99 -8.02 -9.80
N LEU A 68 10.35 -7.35 -10.76
CA LEU A 68 9.94 -8.00 -12.01
C LEU A 68 11.09 -8.16 -13.01
N CYS A 69 12.30 -7.71 -12.67
CA CYS A 69 13.46 -7.67 -13.56
C CYS A 69 13.16 -7.01 -14.91
N VAL A 70 12.39 -5.92 -14.91
CA VAL A 70 12.09 -5.10 -16.10
C VAL A 70 12.66 -3.69 -15.94
N HIS A 71 12.73 -2.93 -17.03
CA HIS A 71 13.12 -1.53 -16.95
C HIS A 71 12.00 -0.66 -16.31
N SER A 72 12.37 0.37 -15.55
CA SER A 72 11.41 1.27 -14.88
C SER A 72 10.50 2.05 -15.85
N THR A 73 10.97 2.26 -17.07
CA THR A 73 10.17 2.85 -18.16
C THR A 73 9.06 1.90 -18.63
N THR A 74 9.25 0.58 -18.54
CA THR A 74 8.23 -0.42 -18.86
C THR A 74 7.05 -0.31 -17.90
N VAL A 75 7.33 -0.24 -16.59
CA VAL A 75 6.29 -0.03 -15.57
C VAL A 75 5.59 1.32 -15.75
N SER A 76 6.36 2.37 -16.07
CA SER A 76 5.80 3.68 -16.41
C SER A 76 4.90 3.64 -17.66
N GLY A 77 5.24 2.79 -18.63
CA GLY A 77 4.43 2.51 -19.82
C GLY A 77 3.09 1.87 -19.47
N TRP A 78 3.07 0.90 -18.55
CA TRP A 78 1.83 0.27 -18.08
C TRP A 78 0.89 1.28 -17.41
N VAL A 79 1.45 2.21 -16.63
CA VAL A 79 0.68 3.31 -16.02
C VAL A 79 0.10 4.22 -17.10
N ARG A 80 0.92 4.68 -18.06
CA ARG A 80 0.46 5.58 -19.14
C ARG A 80 -0.62 4.97 -20.02
N ARG A 81 -0.57 3.66 -20.24
CA ARG A 81 -1.57 2.89 -20.99
C ARG A 81 -2.83 2.58 -20.17
N GLY A 82 -2.88 2.98 -18.90
CA GLY A 82 -4.00 2.71 -18.00
C GLY A 82 -4.08 1.26 -17.50
N TRP A 83 -3.07 0.43 -17.79
CA TRP A 83 -3.04 -0.97 -17.39
C TRP A 83 -2.72 -1.13 -15.90
N LEU A 84 -1.83 -0.29 -15.37
CA LEU A 84 -1.49 -0.26 -13.95
C LEU A 84 -2.01 1.03 -13.31
N LYS A 85 -2.97 0.91 -12.41
CA LYS A 85 -3.56 2.06 -11.72
C LYS A 85 -2.60 2.60 -10.65
N THR A 86 -2.54 3.94 -10.52
CA THR A 86 -1.69 4.61 -9.53
C THR A 86 -2.52 5.40 -8.53
N SER A 87 -2.04 5.46 -7.29
CA SER A 87 -2.62 6.30 -6.23
C SER A 87 -2.11 7.74 -6.31
N ARG A 88 -0.95 7.96 -6.93
CA ARG A 88 -0.38 9.28 -7.23
C ARG A 88 0.14 9.34 -8.65
N HIS A 89 -0.48 10.19 -9.46
CA HIS A 89 0.00 10.52 -10.79
C HIS A 89 1.06 11.62 -10.68
N SER A 90 2.33 11.24 -10.81
CA SER A 90 3.44 12.17 -11.06
C SER A 90 4.27 11.61 -12.21
N SER A 91 4.54 12.44 -13.21
CA SER A 91 5.37 12.08 -14.37
C SER A 91 6.76 11.56 -13.97
N LYS A 92 7.23 11.88 -12.77
CA LYS A 92 8.55 11.48 -12.24
C LYS A 92 8.49 10.38 -11.18
N ARG A 93 7.37 10.19 -10.49
CA ARG A 93 7.26 9.32 -9.30
C ARG A 93 5.86 8.73 -9.16
N TYR A 94 5.54 7.72 -9.97
CA TYR A 94 4.31 6.95 -9.80
C TYR A 94 4.35 6.16 -8.48
N GLN A 95 3.18 6.01 -7.88
CA GLN A 95 2.95 5.22 -6.68
C GLN A 95 1.77 4.30 -6.92
N VAL A 96 1.98 2.99 -6.78
CA VAL A 96 1.00 1.95 -7.10
C VAL A 96 0.65 1.22 -5.83
N ARG A 97 -0.63 1.23 -5.43
CA ARG A 97 -1.07 0.47 -4.26
C ARG A 97 -0.93 -1.04 -4.49
N ARG A 98 -0.64 -1.80 -3.44
CA ARG A 98 -0.53 -3.27 -3.44
C ARG A 98 -1.77 -3.93 -4.03
N TRP A 99 -2.97 -3.44 -3.70
CA TRP A 99 -4.20 -3.99 -4.28
C TRP A 99 -4.33 -3.71 -5.79
N HIS A 100 -3.87 -2.56 -6.28
CA HIS A 100 -3.82 -2.28 -7.72
C HIS A 100 -2.83 -3.18 -8.43
N LEU A 101 -1.69 -3.42 -7.80
CA LEU A 101 -0.66 -4.33 -8.30
C LEU A 101 -1.17 -5.78 -8.32
N LYS A 102 -1.85 -6.22 -7.26
CA LYS A 102 -2.52 -7.52 -7.19
C LYS A 102 -3.57 -7.67 -8.30
N GLN A 103 -4.44 -6.68 -8.47
CA GLN A 103 -5.45 -6.68 -9.54
C GLN A 103 -4.80 -6.77 -10.93
N PHE A 104 -3.70 -6.07 -11.15
CA PHE A 104 -2.94 -6.12 -12.40
C PHE A 104 -2.33 -7.51 -12.67
N PHE A 105 -1.82 -8.20 -11.63
CA PHE A 105 -1.28 -9.56 -11.79
C PHE A 105 -2.36 -10.64 -11.89
N ASP A 106 -3.51 -10.44 -11.25
CA ASP A 106 -4.66 -11.34 -11.33
C ASP A 106 -5.34 -11.24 -12.71
N ASN A 107 -5.30 -10.07 -13.34
CA ASN A 107 -5.85 -9.84 -14.67
C ASN A 107 -4.89 -9.01 -15.55
N PRO A 108 -3.78 -9.62 -16.00
CA PRO A 108 -2.80 -8.91 -16.79
C PRO A 108 -3.27 -8.72 -18.23
N PRO A 109 -2.86 -7.61 -18.89
CA PRO A 109 -2.97 -7.50 -20.34
C PRO A 109 -2.35 -8.73 -21.03
N GLN A 110 -3.05 -9.30 -22.03
CA GLN A 110 -2.68 -10.56 -22.68
C GLN A 110 -1.22 -10.61 -23.18
N HIS A 111 -0.66 -9.45 -23.53
CA HIS A 111 0.72 -9.33 -24.02
C HIS A 111 1.80 -9.32 -22.92
N LEU A 112 1.47 -9.37 -21.63
CA LEU A 112 2.46 -9.32 -20.54
C LEU A 112 2.76 -10.68 -19.89
N THR A 113 2.06 -11.73 -20.34
CA THR A 113 2.18 -13.10 -19.81
C THR A 113 3.55 -13.75 -20.07
N HIS A 114 4.35 -13.22 -21.00
CA HIS A 114 5.68 -13.71 -21.34
C HIS A 114 6.81 -13.12 -20.48
N ILE A 115 6.52 -12.19 -19.56
CA ILE A 115 7.54 -11.60 -18.69
C ILE A 115 8.03 -12.69 -17.73
N PRO A 116 9.35 -13.02 -17.69
CA PRO A 116 9.87 -14.21 -17.01
C PRO A 116 9.50 -14.31 -15.52
N HIS A 117 9.37 -13.15 -14.88
CA HIS A 117 9.13 -13.00 -13.44
C HIS A 117 7.70 -12.58 -13.10
N PHE A 118 6.79 -12.55 -14.09
CA PHE A 118 5.41 -12.10 -13.89
C PHE A 118 4.61 -12.99 -12.93
N ASN A 119 4.96 -14.28 -12.86
CA ASN A 119 4.36 -15.25 -11.96
C ASN A 119 4.95 -15.26 -10.54
N LEU A 120 5.91 -14.37 -10.22
CA LEU A 120 6.42 -14.18 -8.86
C LEU A 120 5.47 -13.31 -8.01
N LYS A 121 4.17 -13.62 -8.11
CA LYS A 121 3.04 -12.88 -7.51
C LYS A 121 3.20 -12.67 -5.99
N TYR A 122 4.02 -13.50 -5.34
CA TYR A 122 4.23 -13.52 -3.90
C TYR A 122 5.57 -12.94 -3.44
N GLU A 123 6.57 -12.77 -4.32
CA GLU A 123 7.86 -12.20 -3.92
C GLU A 123 7.79 -10.67 -3.77
N LEU A 124 7.08 -9.96 -4.65
CA LEU A 124 6.85 -8.51 -4.51
C LEU A 124 6.16 -8.13 -3.21
N ILE A 125 5.30 -9.03 -2.73
CA ILE A 125 4.53 -8.87 -1.51
C ILE A 125 5.40 -9.19 -0.29
N SER A 126 6.20 -10.26 -0.34
CA SER A 126 7.04 -10.73 0.78
C SER A 126 8.36 -9.94 0.97
N VAL A 127 8.98 -9.44 -0.10
CA VAL A 127 10.29 -8.73 -0.02
C VAL A 127 10.17 -7.39 0.74
N ASN A 128 8.99 -6.77 0.78
CA ASN A 128 8.79 -5.49 1.47
C ASN A 128 8.60 -5.63 2.99
N ASP A 129 8.31 -6.83 3.49
CA ASP A 129 8.25 -7.11 4.94
C ASP A 129 9.65 -7.22 5.54
N ASN A 130 10.64 -7.67 4.76
CA ASN A 130 12.04 -7.80 5.21
C ASN A 130 12.88 -6.53 5.03
N ALA A 131 12.56 -5.67 4.06
CA ALA A 131 13.33 -4.45 3.78
C ALA A 131 12.97 -3.24 4.67
N LYS A 132 12.00 -3.41 5.57
CA LYS A 132 11.50 -2.37 6.50
C LYS A 132 11.78 -2.67 7.97
N ASN A 133 12.56 -3.73 8.24
CA ASN A 133 13.10 -4.03 9.56
C ASN A 133 14.31 -3.15 9.87
#